data_AF-A0A402D183-F1
#
_entry.id   AF-A0A402D183-F1
#
_cell.length_a   1.000
_cell.length_b   1.000
_cell.length_c   1.000
_cell.angle_alpha   90.00
_cell.angle_beta   90.00
_cell.angle_gamma   90.00
#
_symmetry.space_group_name_H-M   'P 1'
#
loop_
_entity.id
_entity.type
_entity.pdbx_description
1 polymer ?
#
loop_
_entity_poly.entity_id
_entity_poly.type
_entity_poly.pdbx_seq_one_letter_code
_entity_poly.pdbx_strand_id
1 'polypeptide(L)'
;MSRSPAAPPIHVSWTPGFVEVVNAATGARAAATALPELRSFWNGNKNVLVGVGRSLVFLKTARLPKAAPEDLRRILGIQMAQLFPLPPDQLSFDFVQTADHNGEGYLTLIGAIRSDDLRRLKTELREAGVHAERILPLSLAAPAAAASAGAPDAIVAAADPGGLGLDVVQDGIIRFSRLAALNSDVAVEAQRTMAAAQSGALPLVATGDLTLPSGLTSRSDLLTLLDQAPAFAFELAEERILEAKKRIAARTRLASLMTVSALLLCLLAFLDRNDAARAVQSSNTSFARQSKRMQAIEEVETQKAQTAIHIENTMRSAFEPAQPLSDVVAYVADQLPAGAWLTGIGVERGKALQARGMAKTSGDVTQFVNALGASPRFRDVKLVFASTGTIGAVPVVQFNVTAVCVGNLPMPAPEKPTTATARKTTVTTKTTGAAQ
;
A
#
# COMPACT_ATOMS: atom_id res chain seq x y z
N MET A 1 -12.50 -10.97 23.84
CA MET A 1 -13.45 -10.82 24.96
C MET A 1 -12.68 -10.33 26.16
N SER A 2 -12.70 -9.03 26.47
CA SER A 2 -12.10 -8.56 27.73
C SER A 2 -12.97 -9.11 28.86
N ARG A 3 -12.35 -9.67 29.90
CA ARG A 3 -13.09 -10.01 31.13
C ARG A 3 -13.78 -8.73 31.59
N SER A 4 -15.10 -8.77 31.76
CA SER A 4 -15.80 -7.69 32.43
C SER A 4 -15.11 -7.50 33.78
N PRO A 5 -14.74 -6.28 34.19
CA PRO A 5 -14.19 -6.06 35.52
C PRO A 5 -15.12 -6.70 36.55
N ALA A 6 -14.56 -7.30 37.59
CA ALA A 6 -15.37 -7.85 38.67
C ALA A 6 -16.25 -6.73 39.23
N ALA A 7 -17.56 -6.99 39.37
CA ALA A 7 -18.50 -6.00 39.87
C ALA A 7 -18.03 -5.48 41.25
N PRO A 8 -18.18 -4.18 41.53
CA PRO A 8 -17.67 -3.62 42.76
C PRO A 8 -18.52 -4.16 43.91
N PRO A 9 -17.91 -4.60 45.03
CA PRO A 9 -18.62 -5.29 46.10
C PRO A 9 -19.54 -4.36 46.90
N ILE A 10 -19.48 -3.05 46.69
CA ILE A 10 -20.28 -2.06 47.42
C ILE A 10 -21.40 -1.55 46.52
N HIS A 11 -22.63 -1.81 46.96
CA HIS A 11 -23.85 -1.34 46.31
C HIS A 11 -24.52 -0.29 47.19
N VAL A 12 -25.05 0.76 46.58
CA VAL A 12 -25.64 1.92 47.25
C VAL A 12 -27.07 2.11 46.76
N SER A 13 -28.05 2.14 47.64
CA SER A 13 -29.39 2.65 47.34
C SER A 13 -29.43 4.13 47.68
N TRP A 14 -29.89 4.97 46.74
CA TRP A 14 -29.95 6.41 46.92
C TRP A 14 -31.34 6.98 46.62
N THR A 15 -31.86 7.75 47.56
CA THR A 15 -33.01 8.65 47.42
C THR A 15 -32.70 9.94 48.20
N PRO A 16 -33.12 11.14 47.76
CA PRO A 16 -32.88 12.37 48.52
C PRO A 16 -33.30 12.24 49.98
N GLY A 17 -32.34 12.38 50.89
CA GLY A 17 -32.55 12.27 52.34
C GLY A 17 -32.46 10.85 52.91
N PHE A 18 -32.22 9.84 52.09
CA PHE A 18 -31.99 8.46 52.53
C PHE A 18 -30.98 7.74 51.65
N VAL A 19 -29.93 7.23 52.26
CA VAL A 19 -28.89 6.45 51.60
C VAL A 19 -28.70 5.16 52.37
N GLU A 20 -28.68 4.06 51.66
CA GLU A 20 -28.32 2.75 52.20
C GLU A 20 -27.15 2.17 51.43
N VAL A 21 -26.23 1.53 52.13
CA VAL A 21 -25.07 0.86 51.54
C VAL A 21 -25.02 -0.58 52.01
N VAL A 22 -24.76 -1.47 51.06
CA VAL A 22 -24.59 -2.90 51.24
C VAL A 22 -23.23 -3.30 50.69
N ASN A 23 -22.50 -4.11 51.44
CA ASN A 23 -21.38 -4.86 50.89
C ASN A 23 -21.90 -6.23 50.45
N ALA A 24 -22.06 -6.45 49.14
CA ALA A 24 -22.61 -7.68 48.58
C ALA A 24 -21.77 -8.94 48.92
N ALA A 25 -20.48 -8.78 49.22
CA ALA A 25 -19.61 -9.90 49.58
C ALA A 25 -19.74 -10.30 51.06
N THR A 26 -19.96 -9.35 51.97
CA THR A 26 -20.01 -9.61 53.41
C THR A 26 -21.42 -9.55 54.02
N GLY A 27 -22.38 -8.99 53.29
CA GLY A 27 -23.74 -8.71 53.78
C GLY A 27 -23.82 -7.55 54.78
N ALA A 28 -22.72 -6.85 55.07
CA ALA A 28 -22.73 -5.69 55.96
C ALA A 28 -23.62 -4.58 55.37
N ARG A 29 -24.40 -3.91 56.23
CA ARG A 29 -25.32 -2.83 55.85
C ARG A 29 -25.09 -1.59 56.72
N ALA A 30 -25.31 -0.42 56.14
CA ALA A 30 -25.39 0.84 56.87
C ALA A 30 -26.37 1.78 56.16
N ALA A 31 -27.09 2.59 56.92
CA ALA A 31 -28.00 3.60 56.40
C ALA A 31 -27.70 4.96 57.01
N ALA A 32 -27.90 6.03 56.25
CA ALA A 32 -27.66 7.40 56.64
C ALA A 32 -28.56 8.35 55.84
N THR A 33 -28.55 9.64 56.19
CA THR A 33 -29.27 10.66 55.42
C THR A 33 -28.50 11.19 54.22
N ALA A 34 -27.16 11.03 54.23
CA ALA A 34 -26.29 11.50 53.17
C ALA A 34 -25.09 10.56 52.96
N LEU A 35 -24.60 10.47 51.72
CA LEU A 35 -23.45 9.64 51.34
C LEU A 35 -22.16 9.90 52.13
N PRO A 36 -21.78 11.16 52.45
CA PRO A 36 -20.55 11.45 53.19
C PRO A 36 -20.53 10.88 54.63
N GLU A 37 -21.69 10.59 55.23
CA GLU A 37 -21.77 10.01 56.57
C GLU A 37 -21.33 8.53 56.58
N LEU A 38 -21.40 7.86 55.43
CA LEU A 38 -21.04 6.46 55.25
C LEU A 38 -19.56 6.25 54.88
N ARG A 39 -18.72 7.26 55.13
CA ARG A 39 -17.27 7.25 54.80
C ARG A 39 -16.50 6.06 55.36
N SER A 40 -16.87 5.59 56.55
CA SER A 40 -16.26 4.43 57.20
C SER A 40 -16.53 3.11 56.44
N PHE A 41 -17.57 3.05 55.62
CA PHE A 41 -17.98 1.85 54.92
C PHE A 41 -17.15 1.58 53.65
N TRP A 42 -16.52 2.62 53.08
CA TRP A 42 -15.83 2.51 51.80
C TRP A 42 -14.54 1.67 51.88
N ASN A 43 -13.82 1.63 53.01
CA ASN A 43 -12.64 0.77 53.24
C ASN A 43 -11.64 0.69 52.06
N GLY A 44 -11.39 1.81 51.37
CA GLY A 44 -10.51 1.87 50.20
C GLY A 44 -11.14 1.50 48.85
N ASN A 45 -12.35 0.94 48.85
CA ASN A 45 -13.14 0.74 47.64
C ASN A 45 -13.74 2.08 47.20
N LYS A 46 -13.21 2.62 46.10
CA LYS A 46 -13.69 3.88 45.52
C LYS A 46 -14.80 3.68 44.50
N ASN A 47 -14.97 2.48 43.95
CA ASN A 47 -15.97 2.20 42.93
C ASN A 47 -17.19 1.55 43.58
N VAL A 48 -18.39 2.03 43.23
CA VAL A 48 -19.65 1.55 43.77
C VAL A 48 -20.70 1.37 42.66
N LEU A 49 -21.63 0.44 42.82
CA LEU A 49 -22.87 0.41 42.02
C LEU A 49 -23.95 1.19 42.76
N VAL A 50 -24.67 2.06 42.05
CA VAL A 50 -25.71 2.89 42.66
C VAL A 50 -27.08 2.56 42.08
N GLY A 51 -27.99 2.12 42.94
CA GLY A 51 -29.41 1.93 42.69
C GLY A 51 -30.17 3.18 43.09
N VAL A 52 -30.84 3.82 42.13
CA VAL A 52 -31.70 4.98 42.40
C VAL A 52 -33.10 4.50 42.78
N GLY A 53 -33.66 5.06 43.85
CA GLY A 53 -35.01 4.74 44.32
C GLY A 53 -36.11 4.99 43.28
N ARG A 54 -37.19 4.21 43.35
CA ARG A 54 -38.28 4.20 42.36
C ARG A 54 -39.03 5.53 42.25
N SER A 55 -39.06 6.34 43.31
CA SER A 55 -39.74 7.65 43.30
C SER A 55 -39.07 8.69 42.40
N LEU A 56 -37.81 8.50 42.01
CA LEU A 56 -37.05 9.43 41.18
C LEU A 56 -36.92 8.98 39.73
N VAL A 57 -37.25 7.72 39.45
CA VAL A 57 -37.06 7.10 38.15
C VAL A 57 -38.39 6.87 37.47
N PHE A 58 -38.48 7.28 36.22
CA PHE A 58 -39.54 6.87 35.32
C PHE A 58 -39.08 5.66 34.51
N LEU A 59 -39.83 4.56 34.58
CA LEU A 59 -39.63 3.39 33.74
C LEU A 59 -40.76 3.24 32.74
N LYS A 60 -40.39 3.04 31.47
CA LYS A 60 -41.32 2.79 30.37
C LYS A 60 -40.74 1.71 29.46
N THR A 61 -41.62 0.97 28.79
CA THR A 61 -41.22 0.06 27.71
C THR A 61 -41.79 0.57 26.39
N ALA A 62 -41.01 0.51 25.31
CA ALA A 62 -41.46 0.84 23.96
C ALA A 62 -40.82 -0.10 22.93
N ARG A 63 -41.49 -0.33 21.80
CA ARG A 63 -40.92 -1.07 20.66
C ARG A 63 -40.10 -0.10 19.81
N LEU A 64 -38.81 -0.40 19.62
CA LEU A 64 -37.90 0.40 18.80
C LEU A 64 -37.26 -0.46 17.72
N PRO A 65 -36.90 0.11 16.55
CA PRO A 65 -36.20 -0.64 15.51
C PRO A 65 -34.83 -1.12 16.01
N LYS A 66 -34.27 -2.15 15.37
CA LYS A 66 -32.89 -2.56 15.64
C LYS A 66 -31.93 -1.53 15.03
N ALA A 67 -31.24 -0.78 15.88
CA ALA A 67 -30.27 0.22 15.44
C ALA A 67 -29.07 0.25 16.40
N ALA A 68 -27.99 0.93 16.00
CA ALA A 68 -26.86 1.14 16.90
C ALA A 68 -27.30 1.94 18.14
N PRO A 69 -26.69 1.76 19.32
CA PRO A 69 -27.10 2.46 20.53
C PRO A 69 -27.12 3.99 20.39
N GLU A 70 -26.22 4.57 19.60
CA GLU A 70 -26.22 6.02 19.34
C GLU A 70 -27.43 6.47 18.50
N ASP A 71 -27.85 5.69 17.53
CA ASP A 71 -29.04 5.97 16.71
C ASP A 71 -30.32 5.81 17.52
N LEU A 72 -30.40 4.78 18.37
CA LEU A 72 -31.50 4.60 19.31
C LEU A 72 -31.64 5.79 20.26
N ARG A 73 -30.53 6.35 20.76
CA ARG A 73 -30.57 7.58 21.58
C ARG A 73 -31.13 8.77 20.82
N ARG A 74 -30.81 8.91 19.53
CA ARG A 74 -31.36 9.99 18.70
C ARG A 74 -32.86 9.83 18.50
N ILE A 75 -33.31 8.60 18.20
CA ILE A 75 -34.74 8.28 18.07
C ILE A 75 -35.47 8.57 19.39
N LEU A 76 -34.92 8.07 20.50
CA LEU A 76 -35.47 8.32 21.84
C LEU A 76 -35.48 9.79 22.22
N GLY A 77 -34.45 10.56 21.84
CA GLY A 77 -34.42 12.00 22.09
C GLY A 77 -35.61 12.75 21.46
N ILE A 78 -36.09 12.30 20.30
CA ILE A 78 -37.27 12.86 19.62
C ILE A 78 -38.56 12.38 20.30
N GLN A 79 -38.62 11.11 20.72
CA GLN A 79 -39.81 10.51 21.32
C GLN A 79 -39.96 10.77 22.83
N MET A 80 -38.93 11.29 23.50
CA MET A 80 -38.87 11.44 24.96
C MET A 80 -40.06 12.24 25.51
N ALA A 81 -40.46 13.31 24.81
CA ALA A 81 -41.59 14.17 25.19
C ALA A 81 -42.95 13.45 25.14
N GLN A 82 -43.07 12.33 24.41
CA GLN A 82 -44.28 11.51 24.36
C GLN A 82 -44.29 10.44 25.46
N LEU A 83 -43.11 9.98 25.87
CA LEU A 83 -42.96 8.89 26.83
C LEU A 83 -42.99 9.37 28.29
N PHE A 84 -42.51 10.58 28.54
CA PHE A 84 -42.32 11.13 29.88
C PHE A 84 -42.95 12.51 30.04
N PRO A 85 -43.43 12.85 31.26
CA PRO A 85 -44.11 14.11 31.52
C PRO A 85 -43.17 15.32 31.62
N LEU A 86 -41.86 15.12 31.43
CA LEU A 86 -40.85 16.16 31.59
C LEU A 86 -40.19 16.49 30.24
N PRO A 87 -39.74 17.74 30.06
CA PRO A 87 -38.98 18.13 28.88
C PRO A 87 -37.72 17.27 28.68
N PRO A 88 -37.35 16.91 27.44
CA PRO A 88 -36.22 16.02 27.16
C PRO A 88 -34.86 16.55 27.68
N ASP A 89 -34.67 17.86 27.73
CA ASP A 89 -33.46 18.53 28.25
C ASP A 89 -33.32 18.44 29.77
N GLN A 90 -34.44 18.22 30.47
CA GLN A 90 -34.47 18.02 31.93
C GLN A 90 -34.35 16.55 32.34
N LEU A 91 -34.25 15.64 31.37
CA LEU A 91 -34.16 14.21 31.60
C LEU A 91 -32.78 13.67 31.25
N SER A 92 -32.26 12.83 32.13
CA SER A 92 -31.15 11.94 31.84
C SER A 92 -31.70 10.53 31.73
N PHE A 93 -31.47 9.89 30.58
CA PHE A 93 -32.05 8.58 30.29
C PHE A 93 -31.02 7.63 29.70
N ASP A 94 -31.32 6.34 29.86
CA ASP A 94 -30.66 5.23 29.18
C ASP A 94 -31.68 4.14 28.87
N PHE A 95 -31.28 3.10 28.14
CA PHE A 95 -32.18 2.05 27.70
C PHE A 95 -31.47 0.72 27.52
N VAL A 96 -32.25 -0.36 27.57
CA VAL A 96 -31.80 -1.73 27.27
C VAL A 96 -32.78 -2.35 26.29
N GLN A 97 -32.28 -2.79 25.14
CA GLN A 97 -33.06 -3.62 24.22
C GLN A 97 -33.08 -5.06 24.72
N THR A 98 -34.25 -5.67 24.70
CA THR A 98 -34.47 -7.04 25.17
C THR A 98 -34.45 -8.01 23.98
N ALA A 99 -34.49 -9.32 24.23
CA ALA A 99 -34.55 -10.32 23.16
C ALA A 99 -35.95 -10.40 22.49
N ASP A 100 -36.97 -9.87 23.15
CA ASP A 100 -38.35 -9.82 22.66
C ASP A 100 -38.44 -8.88 21.45
N HIS A 101 -38.77 -9.43 20.28
CA HIS A 101 -38.93 -8.69 19.03
C HIS A 101 -40.18 -9.14 18.27
N ASN A 102 -40.81 -8.19 17.59
CA ASN A 102 -41.96 -8.41 16.71
C ASN A 102 -41.83 -7.53 15.44
N GLY A 103 -42.89 -7.46 14.62
CA GLY A 103 -42.90 -6.63 13.41
C GLY A 103 -42.74 -5.12 13.65
N GLU A 104 -42.93 -4.65 14.89
CA GLU A 104 -42.76 -3.24 15.28
C GLU A 104 -41.36 -2.94 15.82
N GLY A 105 -40.57 -3.99 16.12
CA GLY A 105 -39.19 -3.88 16.58
C GLY A 105 -38.93 -4.63 17.89
N TYR A 106 -37.84 -4.25 18.54
CA TYR A 106 -37.36 -4.83 19.79
C TYR A 106 -38.02 -4.10 20.95
N LEU A 107 -38.55 -4.85 21.91
CA LEU A 107 -38.98 -4.26 23.16
C LEU A 107 -37.77 -3.67 23.87
N THR A 108 -37.85 -2.39 24.17
CA THR A 108 -36.79 -1.61 24.78
C THR A 108 -37.29 -1.08 26.12
N LEU A 109 -36.58 -1.41 27.19
CA LEU A 109 -36.79 -0.82 28.51
C LEU A 109 -36.05 0.52 28.57
N ILE A 110 -36.78 1.59 28.88
CA ILE A 110 -36.28 2.96 28.91
C ILE A 110 -36.45 3.46 30.35
N GLY A 111 -35.34 3.90 30.93
CA GLY A 111 -35.36 4.56 32.23
C GLY A 111 -34.95 6.02 32.08
N ALA A 112 -35.64 6.91 32.79
CA ALA A 112 -35.33 8.32 32.85
C ALA A 112 -35.32 8.83 34.29
N ILE A 113 -34.39 9.71 34.62
CA ILE A 113 -34.27 10.44 35.89
C ILE A 113 -34.17 11.94 35.57
N ARG A 114 -34.63 12.81 36.47
CA ARG A 114 -34.38 14.25 36.34
C ARG A 114 -32.88 14.52 36.35
N SER A 115 -32.41 15.34 35.41
CA SER A 115 -30.99 15.70 35.29
C SER A 115 -30.45 16.36 36.56
N ASP A 116 -31.27 17.13 37.27
CA ASP A 116 -30.87 17.78 38.54
C ASP A 116 -30.66 16.76 39.67
N ASP A 117 -31.51 15.75 39.77
CA ASP A 117 -31.36 14.68 40.78
C ASP A 117 -30.10 13.85 40.50
N LEU A 118 -29.84 13.53 39.23
CA LEU A 118 -28.60 12.84 38.83
C LEU A 118 -27.35 13.69 39.13
N ARG A 119 -27.40 15.02 38.88
CA ARG A 119 -26.30 15.94 39.18
C ARG A 119 -26.06 16.05 40.69
N ARG A 120 -27.13 16.09 41.48
CA ARG A 120 -27.06 16.06 42.94
C ARG A 120 -26.40 14.77 43.43
N LEU A 121 -26.88 13.61 43.01
CA LEU A 121 -26.29 12.31 43.35
C LEU A 121 -24.79 12.27 43.02
N LYS A 122 -24.39 12.69 41.82
CA LYS A 122 -22.97 12.73 41.43
C LYS A 122 -22.14 13.67 42.29
N THR A 123 -22.71 14.79 42.74
CA THR A 123 -22.05 15.71 43.65
C THR A 123 -21.85 15.07 45.02
N GLU A 124 -22.86 14.41 45.56
CA GLU A 124 -22.79 13.69 46.84
C GLU A 124 -21.77 12.53 46.79
N LEU A 125 -21.72 11.77 45.69
CA LEU A 125 -20.71 10.73 45.45
C LEU A 125 -19.28 11.31 45.46
N ARG A 126 -19.07 12.43 44.76
CA ARG A 126 -17.78 13.12 44.71
C ARG A 126 -17.35 13.63 46.09
N GLU A 127 -18.28 14.19 46.86
CA GLU A 127 -18.04 14.65 48.24
C GLU A 127 -17.75 13.50 49.21
N ALA A 128 -18.36 12.33 48.98
CA ALA A 128 -18.05 11.10 49.69
C ALA A 128 -16.71 10.46 49.26
N GLY A 129 -16.09 10.94 48.18
CA GLY A 129 -14.82 10.43 47.66
C GLY A 129 -14.94 9.10 46.92
N VAL A 130 -16.14 8.80 46.41
CA VAL A 130 -16.44 7.57 45.66
C VAL A 130 -16.85 7.89 44.21
N HIS A 131 -16.67 6.92 43.34
CA HIS A 131 -17.02 6.93 41.93
C HIS A 131 -18.11 5.88 41.69
N ALA A 132 -19.24 6.29 41.13
CA ALA A 132 -20.23 5.34 40.67
C ALA A 132 -19.72 4.69 39.37
N GLU A 133 -19.56 3.37 39.37
CA GLU A 133 -19.28 2.61 38.16
C GLU A 133 -20.52 2.61 37.25
N ARG A 134 -21.69 2.42 37.85
CA ARG A 134 -23.00 2.52 37.20
C ARG A 134 -24.00 3.15 38.15
N ILE A 135 -24.88 3.97 37.59
CA ILE A 135 -26.06 4.51 38.29
C ILE A 135 -27.27 3.97 37.54
N LEU A 136 -28.12 3.18 38.18
CA LEU A 136 -29.25 2.52 37.54
C LEU A 136 -30.49 2.49 38.45
N PRO A 137 -31.70 2.27 37.92
CA PRO A 137 -32.89 2.10 38.75
C PRO A 137 -32.77 0.86 39.63
N LEU A 138 -33.08 0.98 40.92
CA LEU A 138 -33.04 -0.16 41.86
C LEU A 138 -33.95 -1.31 41.42
N SER A 139 -35.07 -0.99 40.77
CA SER A 139 -36.00 -1.99 40.23
C SER A 139 -35.34 -2.91 39.19
N LEU A 140 -34.27 -2.50 38.48
CA LEU A 140 -33.58 -3.37 37.51
C LEU A 140 -32.97 -4.64 38.12
N ALA A 141 -32.89 -4.75 39.44
CA ALA A 141 -32.51 -5.97 40.15
C ALA A 141 -33.68 -6.96 40.34
N ALA A 142 -34.92 -6.54 40.11
CA ALA A 142 -36.11 -7.38 40.31
C ALA A 142 -36.09 -8.68 39.48
N PRO A 143 -35.65 -8.71 38.21
CA PRO A 143 -35.55 -9.96 37.47
C PRO A 143 -34.59 -10.99 38.10
N ALA A 144 -33.48 -10.52 38.67
CA ALA A 144 -32.55 -11.38 39.38
C ALA A 144 -33.16 -11.94 40.68
N ALA A 145 -33.95 -11.13 41.39
CA ALA A 145 -34.67 -11.57 42.60
C ALA A 145 -35.81 -12.55 42.29
N ALA A 146 -36.51 -12.35 41.18
CA ALA A 146 -37.53 -13.26 40.67
C ALA A 146 -36.89 -14.62 40.32
N ALA A 147 -35.77 -14.59 39.58
CA ALA A 147 -35.01 -15.79 39.23
C ALA A 147 -34.44 -16.53 40.46
N SER A 148 -33.91 -15.81 41.45
CA SER A 148 -33.36 -16.43 42.68
C SER A 148 -34.44 -17.08 43.55
N ALA A 149 -35.68 -16.58 43.47
CA ALA A 149 -36.86 -17.18 44.10
C ALA A 149 -37.45 -18.36 43.30
N GLY A 150 -36.89 -18.72 42.14
CA GLY A 150 -37.39 -19.79 41.28
C GLY A 150 -38.64 -19.44 40.47
N ALA A 151 -38.97 -18.15 40.36
CA ALA A 151 -40.13 -17.63 39.63
C ALA A 151 -39.69 -16.50 38.69
N PRO A 152 -39.12 -16.82 37.51
CA PRO A 152 -38.58 -15.80 36.59
C PRO A 152 -39.64 -14.83 36.06
N ASP A 153 -40.91 -15.27 36.03
CA ASP A 153 -42.07 -14.43 35.77
C ASP A 153 -42.85 -14.25 37.07
N ALA A 154 -42.76 -13.06 37.65
CA ALA A 154 -43.29 -12.78 38.98
C ALA A 154 -43.60 -11.29 39.14
N ILE A 155 -44.42 -10.97 40.14
CA ILE A 155 -44.45 -9.63 40.71
C ILE A 155 -43.53 -9.59 41.93
N VAL A 156 -42.53 -8.74 41.88
CA VAL A 156 -41.52 -8.57 42.92
C VAL A 156 -41.91 -7.40 43.80
N ALA A 157 -42.06 -7.65 45.09
CA ALA A 157 -42.34 -6.67 46.12
C ALA A 157 -41.10 -6.39 46.97
N ALA A 158 -40.77 -5.12 47.17
CA ALA A 158 -39.65 -4.67 47.97
C ALA A 158 -40.06 -3.48 48.85
N ALA A 159 -39.57 -3.44 50.09
CA ALA A 159 -39.67 -2.25 50.90
C ALA A 159 -38.67 -1.21 50.38
N ASP A 160 -39.17 -0.04 50.01
CA ASP A 160 -38.37 1.12 49.64
C ASP A 160 -38.53 2.22 50.71
N PRO A 161 -37.54 3.14 50.85
CA PRO A 161 -37.65 4.28 51.77
C PRO A 161 -38.89 5.14 51.53
N GLY A 162 -39.37 5.20 50.28
CA GLY A 162 -40.55 5.96 49.88
C GLY A 162 -41.87 5.18 49.90
N GLY A 163 -41.87 3.87 50.18
CA GLY A 163 -43.07 3.05 50.12
C GLY A 163 -42.83 1.59 49.74
N LEU A 164 -43.83 0.94 49.17
CA LEU A 164 -43.75 -0.44 48.70
C LEU A 164 -43.49 -0.45 47.18
N GLY A 165 -42.28 -0.85 46.78
CA GLY A 165 -41.92 -1.04 45.38
C GLY A 165 -42.54 -2.33 44.83
N LEU A 166 -43.18 -2.24 43.66
CA LEU A 166 -43.82 -3.36 42.97
C LEU A 166 -43.37 -3.39 41.51
N ASP A 167 -42.65 -4.45 41.13
CA ASP A 167 -42.11 -4.64 39.79
C ASP A 167 -42.68 -5.90 39.14
N VAL A 168 -43.31 -5.75 37.99
CA VAL A 168 -43.81 -6.87 37.18
C VAL A 168 -42.68 -7.34 36.27
N VAL A 169 -42.20 -8.55 36.50
CA VAL A 169 -41.16 -9.22 35.72
C VAL A 169 -41.82 -10.29 34.85
N GLN A 170 -41.55 -10.24 33.55
CA GLN A 170 -41.94 -11.28 32.59
C GLN A 170 -40.81 -11.45 31.57
N ASP A 171 -40.50 -12.68 31.18
CA ASP A 171 -39.41 -13.03 30.26
C ASP A 171 -38.03 -12.52 30.76
N GLY A 172 -37.85 -12.48 32.09
CA GLY A 172 -36.62 -11.99 32.72
C GLY A 172 -36.38 -10.48 32.58
N ILE A 173 -37.42 -9.71 32.22
CA ILE A 173 -37.35 -8.25 32.08
C ILE A 173 -38.50 -7.58 32.81
N ILE A 174 -38.30 -6.31 33.19
CA ILE A 174 -39.35 -5.52 33.83
C ILE A 174 -40.28 -4.97 32.77
N ARG A 175 -41.57 -5.29 32.90
CA ARG A 175 -42.65 -4.77 32.05
C ARG A 175 -43.30 -3.54 32.67
N PHE A 176 -43.40 -3.51 34.00
CA PHE A 176 -44.06 -2.45 34.74
C PHE A 176 -43.43 -2.30 36.12
N SER A 177 -43.33 -1.06 36.61
CA SER A 177 -42.79 -0.75 37.94
C SER A 177 -43.56 0.41 38.53
N ARG A 178 -43.94 0.32 39.80
CA ARG A 178 -44.55 1.43 40.53
C ARG A 178 -44.22 1.40 42.01
N LEU A 179 -44.46 2.54 42.67
CA LEU A 179 -44.35 2.69 44.12
C LEU A 179 -45.76 2.85 44.71
N ALA A 180 -46.10 2.02 45.69
CA ALA A 180 -47.32 2.12 46.49
C ALA A 180 -47.01 2.69 47.88
N ALA A 181 -48.03 3.11 48.62
CA ALA A 181 -47.86 3.60 49.99
C ALA A 181 -47.36 2.49 50.93
N LEU A 182 -46.52 2.84 51.90
CA LEU A 182 -45.86 1.87 52.80
C LEU A 182 -46.85 1.02 53.62
N ASN A 183 -48.00 1.59 53.98
CA ASN A 183 -49.01 0.94 54.84
C ASN A 183 -50.08 0.17 54.05
N SER A 184 -49.91 0.04 52.73
CA SER A 184 -50.85 -0.70 51.91
C SER A 184 -50.66 -2.21 52.06
N ASP A 185 -51.76 -2.96 51.97
CA ASP A 185 -51.71 -4.43 51.88
C ASP A 185 -50.96 -4.83 50.60
N VAL A 186 -49.85 -5.56 50.77
CA VAL A 186 -48.97 -5.95 49.67
C VAL A 186 -49.68 -6.80 48.62
N ALA A 187 -50.58 -7.69 49.04
CA ALA A 187 -51.31 -8.56 48.12
C ALA A 187 -52.33 -7.78 47.30
N VAL A 188 -53.05 -6.85 47.93
CA VAL A 188 -54.01 -5.97 47.24
C VAL A 188 -53.28 -5.06 46.24
N GLU A 189 -52.16 -4.46 46.64
CA GLU A 189 -51.38 -3.63 45.73
C GLU A 189 -50.72 -4.44 44.62
N ALA A 190 -50.23 -5.66 44.90
CA ALA A 190 -49.72 -6.55 43.86
C ALA A 190 -50.78 -6.85 42.80
N GLN A 191 -52.02 -7.15 43.20
CA GLN A 191 -53.13 -7.38 42.28
C GLN A 191 -53.45 -6.15 41.43
N ARG A 192 -53.46 -4.96 42.04
CA ARG A 192 -53.64 -3.69 41.32
C ARG A 192 -52.52 -3.44 40.31
N THR A 193 -51.27 -3.75 40.67
CA THR A 193 -50.12 -3.60 39.77
C THR A 193 -50.23 -4.54 38.57
N MET A 194 -50.56 -5.82 38.80
CA MET A 194 -50.73 -6.80 37.72
C MET A 194 -51.86 -6.38 36.76
N ALA A 195 -52.99 -5.90 37.30
CA ALA A 195 -54.08 -5.39 36.50
C ALA A 195 -53.66 -4.17 35.65
N ALA A 196 -52.90 -3.24 36.22
CA ALA A 196 -52.39 -2.07 35.50
C ALA A 196 -51.36 -2.45 34.42
N ALA A 197 -50.54 -3.48 34.69
CA ALA A 197 -49.54 -4.01 33.76
C ALA A 197 -50.14 -4.92 32.68
N GLN A 198 -51.40 -5.33 32.82
CA GLN A 198 -52.05 -6.35 31.97
C GLN A 198 -51.28 -7.68 31.92
N SER A 199 -50.45 -7.94 32.93
CA SER A 199 -49.84 -9.24 33.19
C SER A 199 -50.88 -10.08 33.91
N GLY A 200 -51.19 -11.29 33.45
CA GLY A 200 -52.13 -12.19 34.13
C GLY A 200 -51.73 -12.54 35.58
N ALA A 201 -52.26 -13.62 36.13
CA ALA A 201 -51.88 -14.05 37.47
C ALA A 201 -50.40 -14.45 37.52
N LEU A 202 -49.57 -13.63 38.17
CA LEU A 202 -48.16 -13.91 38.43
C LEU A 202 -47.94 -14.23 39.91
N PRO A 203 -46.98 -15.11 40.26
CA PRO A 203 -46.60 -15.35 41.64
C PRO A 203 -46.02 -14.07 42.27
N LEU A 204 -46.35 -13.84 43.54
CA LEU A 204 -45.82 -12.73 44.33
C LEU A 204 -44.53 -13.17 45.04
N VAL A 205 -43.44 -12.45 44.77
CA VAL A 205 -42.11 -12.64 45.36
C VAL A 205 -41.80 -11.45 46.26
N ALA A 206 -41.62 -11.66 47.56
CA ALA A 206 -41.07 -10.64 48.44
C ALA A 206 -39.54 -10.71 48.52
N THR A 207 -38.91 -9.55 48.71
CA THR A 207 -37.46 -9.39 48.78
C THR A 207 -37.05 -8.67 50.07
N GLY A 208 -35.81 -8.91 50.51
CA GLY A 208 -35.27 -8.33 51.74
C GLY A 208 -36.04 -8.78 52.98
N ASP A 209 -36.38 -7.82 53.85
CA ASP A 209 -37.06 -8.08 55.13
C ASP A 209 -38.59 -8.13 55.02
N LEU A 210 -39.13 -8.00 53.80
CA LEU A 210 -40.58 -8.04 53.57
C LEU A 210 -41.09 -9.48 53.73
N THR A 211 -41.96 -9.70 54.71
CA THR A 211 -42.58 -11.02 54.95
C THR A 211 -43.99 -11.05 54.36
N LEU A 212 -44.32 -12.16 53.67
CA LEU A 212 -45.63 -12.38 53.08
C LEU A 212 -46.29 -13.62 53.68
N PRO A 213 -47.61 -13.61 53.96
CA PRO A 213 -48.32 -14.77 54.49
C PRO A 213 -48.31 -15.98 53.54
N SER A 214 -48.26 -15.76 52.23
CA SER A 214 -48.44 -16.79 51.20
C SER A 214 -47.63 -16.55 49.92
N GLY A 215 -46.49 -15.84 50.02
CA GLY A 215 -45.64 -15.49 48.89
C GLY A 215 -44.33 -16.27 48.85
N LEU A 216 -43.69 -16.30 47.68
CA LEU A 216 -42.30 -16.73 47.56
C LEU A 216 -41.41 -15.65 48.19
N THR A 217 -40.31 -16.04 48.82
CA THR A 217 -39.34 -15.10 49.39
C THR A 217 -37.98 -15.28 48.73
N SER A 218 -37.48 -14.23 48.09
CA SER A 218 -36.07 -14.16 47.72
C SER A 218 -35.26 -13.89 48.98
N ARG A 219 -34.25 -14.73 49.25
CA ARG A 219 -33.30 -14.48 50.37
C ARG A 219 -32.42 -13.26 50.13
N SER A 220 -32.29 -12.83 48.88
CA SER A 220 -31.46 -11.70 48.49
C SER A 220 -32.30 -10.44 48.36
N ASP A 221 -31.75 -9.35 48.90
CA ASP A 221 -32.29 -8.00 48.72
C ASP A 221 -31.97 -7.49 47.31
N LEU A 222 -32.84 -6.66 46.74
CA LEU A 222 -32.64 -6.02 45.44
C LEU A 222 -31.32 -5.28 45.37
N LEU A 223 -30.93 -4.61 46.46
CA LEU A 223 -29.67 -3.89 46.50
C LEU A 223 -28.47 -4.83 46.35
N THR A 224 -28.52 -6.04 46.93
CA THR A 224 -27.44 -7.04 46.80
C THR A 224 -27.33 -7.63 45.39
N LEU A 225 -28.41 -7.58 44.60
CA LEU A 225 -28.51 -8.16 43.25
C LEU A 225 -28.30 -7.13 42.13
N LEU A 226 -27.89 -5.90 42.48
CA LEU A 226 -27.76 -4.80 41.52
C LEU A 226 -26.67 -5.06 40.46
N ASP A 227 -25.67 -5.89 40.76
CA ASP A 227 -24.62 -6.33 39.86
C ASP A 227 -25.14 -7.26 38.74
N GLN A 228 -26.26 -7.93 38.97
CA GLN A 228 -26.94 -8.80 37.99
C GLN A 228 -27.89 -8.02 37.06
N ALA A 229 -28.09 -6.72 37.30
CA ALA A 229 -28.92 -5.88 36.46
C ALA A 229 -28.33 -5.75 35.04
N PRO A 230 -29.18 -5.67 34.00
CA PRO A 230 -28.73 -5.53 32.61
C PRO A 230 -27.85 -4.29 32.43
N ALA A 231 -27.02 -4.24 31.38
CA ALA A 231 -26.08 -3.15 31.11
C ALA A 231 -26.77 -1.80 30.84
N PHE A 232 -27.17 -1.14 31.92
CA PHE A 232 -27.88 0.14 31.99
C PHE A 232 -27.08 1.10 32.87
N ALA A 233 -26.92 2.35 32.45
CA ALA A 233 -26.31 3.40 33.24
C ALA A 233 -26.87 4.79 32.89
N PHE A 234 -27.38 5.50 33.90
CA PHE A 234 -27.75 6.89 33.79
C PHE A 234 -26.53 7.77 33.56
N GLU A 235 -26.53 8.48 32.45
CA GLU A 235 -25.48 9.43 32.08
C GLU A 235 -26.09 10.81 31.79
N LEU A 236 -25.43 11.86 32.30
CA LEU A 236 -25.81 13.24 31.97
C LEU A 236 -25.54 13.46 30.47
N ALA A 237 -26.42 14.21 29.79
CA ALA A 237 -26.24 14.53 28.38
C ALA A 237 -24.91 15.25 28.11
N GLU A 238 -24.52 16.16 29.01
CA GLU A 238 -23.27 16.93 28.96
C GLU A 238 -22.02 16.02 28.98
N GLU A 239 -22.00 15.03 29.88
CA GLU A 239 -20.89 14.08 30.00
C GLU A 239 -20.75 13.23 28.74
N ARG A 240 -21.87 12.75 28.18
CA ARG A 240 -21.88 12.02 26.92
C ARG A 240 -21.29 12.82 25.77
N ILE A 241 -21.66 14.09 25.66
CA ILE A 241 -21.10 15.00 24.65
C ILE A 241 -19.59 15.18 24.86
N LEU A 242 -19.15 15.33 26.11
CA LEU A 242 -17.72 15.44 26.44
C LEU A 242 -16.95 14.16 26.12
N GLU A 243 -17.49 12.99 26.44
CA GLU A 243 -16.86 11.70 26.10
C GLU A 243 -16.81 11.46 24.59
N ALA A 244 -17.89 11.77 23.87
CA ALA A 244 -17.91 11.68 22.42
C ALA A 244 -16.84 12.59 21.80
N LYS A 245 -16.73 13.85 22.29
CA LYS A 245 -15.66 14.77 21.88
C LYS A 245 -14.26 14.23 22.20
N LYS A 246 -14.05 13.64 23.39
CA LYS A 246 -12.77 13.01 23.76
C LYS A 246 -12.44 11.82 22.86
N ARG A 247 -13.41 10.97 22.52
CA ARG A 247 -13.23 9.83 21.61
C ARG A 247 -12.89 10.29 20.19
N ILE A 248 -13.58 11.31 19.70
CA ILE A 248 -13.27 11.93 18.39
C ILE A 248 -11.85 12.51 18.43
N ALA A 249 -11.49 13.28 19.46
CA ALA A 249 -10.15 13.86 19.61
C ALA A 249 -9.04 12.79 19.71
N ALA A 250 -9.29 11.68 20.40
CA ALA A 250 -8.36 10.57 20.48
C ALA A 250 -8.17 9.89 19.11
N ARG A 251 -9.27 9.68 18.37
CA ARG A 251 -9.23 9.13 17.00
C ARG A 251 -8.52 10.06 16.03
N THR A 252 -8.77 11.37 16.09
CA THR A 252 -8.09 12.35 15.22
C THR A 252 -6.60 12.44 15.55
N ARG A 253 -6.22 12.39 16.85
CA ARG A 253 -4.82 12.32 17.25
C ARG A 253 -4.13 11.06 16.71
N LEU A 254 -4.76 9.89 16.85
CA LEU A 254 -4.22 8.65 16.30
C LEU A 254 -4.09 8.69 14.77
N ALA A 255 -5.12 9.19 14.07
CA ALA A 255 -5.08 9.38 12.63
C ALA A 255 -3.95 10.32 12.22
N SER A 256 -3.74 11.44 12.92
CA SER A 256 -2.63 12.35 12.62
C SER A 256 -1.26 11.69 12.80
N LEU A 257 -1.08 10.86 13.84
CA LEU A 257 0.16 10.12 14.08
C LEU A 257 0.41 9.08 12.98
N MET A 258 -0.64 8.39 12.53
CA MET A 258 -0.56 7.44 11.42
C MET A 258 -0.19 8.14 10.10
N THR A 259 -0.77 9.31 9.83
CA THR A 259 -0.42 10.10 8.63
C THR A 259 1.05 10.56 8.67
N VAL A 260 1.53 11.06 9.81
CA VAL A 260 2.95 11.44 9.96
C VAL A 260 3.86 10.22 9.78
N SER A 261 3.51 9.08 10.36
CA SER A 261 4.27 7.83 10.20
C SER A 261 4.30 7.38 8.73
N ALA A 262 3.19 7.48 8.01
CA ALA A 262 3.13 7.13 6.58
C ALA A 262 4.02 8.05 5.74
N LEU A 263 4.02 9.36 6.02
CA LEU A 263 4.89 10.32 5.34
C LEU A 263 6.39 10.02 5.59
N LEU A 264 6.76 9.65 6.82
CA LEU A 264 8.14 9.25 7.14
C LEU A 264 8.56 7.97 6.39
N LEU A 265 7.67 6.98 6.28
CA LEU A 265 7.93 5.76 5.51
C LEU A 265 8.10 6.06 4.01
N CYS A 266 7.25 6.92 3.44
CA CYS A 266 7.40 7.37 2.06
C CYS A 266 8.73 8.09 1.83
N LEU A 267 9.16 8.94 2.77
CA LEU A 267 10.44 9.63 2.69
C LEU A 267 11.62 8.65 2.73
N LEU A 268 11.59 7.66 3.63
CA LEU A 268 12.63 6.62 3.72
C LEU A 268 12.71 5.79 2.43
N ALA A 269 11.57 5.36 1.89
CA ALA A 269 11.53 4.61 0.63
C ALA A 269 12.05 5.45 -0.56
N PHE A 270 11.79 6.76 -0.56
CA PHE A 270 12.34 7.66 -1.56
C PHE A 270 13.86 7.77 -1.47
N LEU A 271 14.41 7.91 -0.26
CA LEU A 271 15.85 7.97 -0.04
C LEU A 271 16.54 6.67 -0.48
N ASP A 272 16.00 5.52 -0.09
CA ASP A 272 16.53 4.20 -0.48
C ASP A 272 16.51 4.01 -2.01
N ARG A 273 15.41 4.39 -2.67
CA ARG A 273 15.32 4.34 -4.13
C ARG A 273 16.30 5.29 -4.82
N ASN A 274 16.56 6.46 -4.24
CA ASN A 274 17.54 7.41 -4.76
C ASN A 274 18.96 6.87 -4.63
N ASP A 275 19.30 6.24 -3.50
CA ASP A 275 20.61 5.63 -3.29
C ASP A 275 20.83 4.41 -4.19
N ALA A 276 19.80 3.57 -4.36
CA ALA A 276 19.82 2.47 -5.33
C ALA A 276 19.99 2.99 -6.76
N ALA A 277 19.30 4.07 -7.14
CA ALA A 277 19.45 4.68 -8.47
C ALA A 277 20.88 5.23 -8.69
N ARG A 278 21.48 5.85 -7.66
CA ARG A 278 22.88 6.32 -7.69
C ARG A 278 23.86 5.16 -7.84
N ALA A 279 23.63 4.03 -7.17
CA ALA A 279 24.45 2.83 -7.30
C ALA A 279 24.38 2.22 -8.71
N VAL A 280 23.20 2.20 -9.33
CA VAL A 280 23.05 1.75 -10.73
C VAL A 280 23.75 2.71 -11.68
N GLN A 281 23.63 4.02 -11.46
CA GLN A 281 24.27 5.02 -12.32
C GLN A 281 25.81 4.92 -12.25
N SER A 282 26.39 4.74 -11.06
CA SER A 282 27.84 4.56 -10.91
C SER A 282 28.31 3.26 -11.60
N SER A 283 27.57 2.16 -11.46
CA SER A 283 27.85 0.91 -12.18
C SER A 283 27.82 1.10 -13.70
N ASN A 284 26.78 1.74 -14.22
CA ASN A 284 26.65 2.03 -15.65
C ASN A 284 27.81 2.90 -16.17
N THR A 285 28.28 3.89 -15.40
CA THR A 285 29.46 4.69 -15.81
C THR A 285 30.73 3.86 -15.86
N SER A 286 30.91 2.88 -14.96
CA SER A 286 32.05 1.97 -14.98
C SER A 286 32.01 1.01 -16.17
N PHE A 287 30.82 0.47 -16.47
CA PHE A 287 30.60 -0.41 -17.61
C PHE A 287 30.80 0.33 -18.94
N ALA A 288 30.28 1.56 -19.06
CA ALA A 288 30.50 2.41 -20.23
C ALA A 288 31.99 2.76 -20.45
N ARG A 289 32.78 2.88 -19.37
CA ARG A 289 34.25 3.04 -19.49
C ARG A 289 34.91 1.75 -19.95
N GLN A 290 34.49 0.59 -19.44
CA GLN A 290 35.02 -0.70 -19.86
C GLN A 290 34.67 -1.01 -21.32
N SER A 291 33.43 -0.79 -21.75
CA SER A 291 33.01 -1.03 -23.13
C SER A 291 33.78 -0.15 -24.11
N LYS A 292 33.99 1.14 -23.80
CA LYS A 292 34.86 2.03 -24.60
C LYS A 292 36.30 1.53 -24.68
N ARG A 293 36.85 0.97 -23.60
CA ARG A 293 38.19 0.36 -23.61
C ARG A 293 38.24 -0.87 -24.50
N MET A 294 37.24 -1.74 -24.44
CA MET A 294 37.16 -2.93 -25.29
C MET A 294 37.02 -2.57 -26.77
N GLN A 295 36.18 -1.59 -27.10
CA GLN A 295 36.05 -1.06 -28.47
C GLN A 295 37.37 -0.49 -29.00
N ALA A 296 38.10 0.28 -28.17
CA ALA A 296 39.41 0.80 -28.57
C ALA A 296 40.43 -0.32 -28.81
N ILE A 297 40.38 -1.42 -28.03
CA ILE A 297 41.24 -2.59 -28.26
C ILE A 297 40.87 -3.27 -29.58
N GLU A 298 39.58 -3.49 -29.83
CA GLU A 298 39.07 -4.09 -31.08
C GLU A 298 39.45 -3.26 -32.31
N GLU A 299 39.34 -1.93 -32.25
CA GLU A 299 39.79 -1.02 -33.32
C GLU A 299 41.30 -1.16 -33.59
N VAL A 300 42.12 -1.27 -32.55
CA VAL A 300 43.57 -1.47 -32.71
C VAL A 300 43.89 -2.84 -33.29
N GLU A 301 43.19 -3.91 -32.87
CA GLU A 301 43.38 -5.26 -33.40
C GLU A 301 42.94 -5.38 -34.85
N THR A 302 41.78 -4.82 -35.19
CA THR A 302 41.28 -4.79 -36.58
C THR A 302 42.20 -3.99 -37.49
N GLN A 303 42.76 -2.87 -37.02
CA GLN A 303 43.76 -2.11 -37.78
C GLN A 303 45.05 -2.93 -38.01
N LYS A 304 45.52 -3.67 -37.00
CA LYS A 304 46.68 -4.59 -37.15
C LYS A 304 46.38 -5.71 -38.16
N ALA A 305 45.20 -6.32 -38.09
CA ALA A 305 44.79 -7.37 -39.02
C ALA A 305 44.72 -6.85 -40.46
N GLN A 306 44.13 -5.66 -40.68
CA GLN A 306 44.12 -5.02 -42.00
C GLN A 306 45.54 -4.73 -42.52
N THR A 307 46.43 -4.26 -41.64
CA THR A 307 47.84 -4.02 -41.99
C THR A 307 48.53 -5.33 -42.41
N ALA A 308 48.29 -6.43 -41.69
CA ALA A 308 48.85 -7.74 -42.01
C ALA A 308 48.35 -8.27 -43.38
N ILE A 309 47.04 -8.15 -43.66
CA ILE A 309 46.46 -8.53 -44.96
C ILE A 309 47.06 -7.69 -46.10
N HIS A 310 47.27 -6.39 -45.88
CA HIS A 310 47.90 -5.52 -46.87
C HIS A 310 49.34 -5.94 -47.18
N ILE A 311 50.12 -6.28 -46.15
CA ILE A 311 51.49 -6.79 -46.30
C ILE A 311 51.48 -8.13 -47.05
N GLU A 312 50.59 -9.05 -46.70
CA GLU A 312 50.46 -10.36 -47.37
C GLU A 312 50.14 -10.20 -48.86
N ASN A 313 49.16 -9.36 -49.21
CA ASN A 313 48.79 -9.10 -50.60
C ASN A 313 49.94 -8.45 -51.40
N THR A 314 50.70 -7.56 -50.76
CA THR A 314 51.88 -6.93 -51.36
C THR A 314 52.98 -7.96 -51.60
N MET A 315 53.21 -8.88 -50.64
CA MET A 315 54.19 -9.96 -50.81
C MET A 315 53.75 -10.96 -51.89
N ARG A 316 52.48 -11.39 -51.91
CA ARG A 316 51.97 -12.35 -52.91
C ARG A 316 52.12 -11.81 -54.33
N SER A 317 51.75 -10.56 -54.56
CA SER A 317 51.95 -9.89 -55.86
C SER A 317 53.43 -9.70 -56.23
N ALA A 318 54.34 -9.65 -55.25
CA ALA A 318 55.78 -9.62 -55.50
C ALA A 318 56.35 -11.00 -55.89
N PHE A 319 55.81 -12.12 -55.40
CA PHE A 319 56.37 -13.45 -55.66
C PHE A 319 55.65 -14.25 -56.76
N GLU A 320 54.42 -13.90 -57.10
CA GLU A 320 53.63 -14.54 -58.17
C GLU A 320 53.31 -13.52 -59.28
N PRO A 321 54.26 -13.22 -60.19
CA PRO A 321 53.99 -12.29 -61.28
C PRO A 321 52.91 -12.85 -62.20
N ALA A 322 52.02 -12.00 -62.69
CA ALA A 322 50.93 -12.42 -63.57
C ALA A 322 51.43 -13.05 -64.89
N GLN A 323 52.68 -12.78 -65.26
CA GLN A 323 53.34 -13.40 -66.41
C GLN A 323 54.74 -13.89 -65.99
N PRO A 324 55.00 -15.22 -66.01
CA PRO A 324 56.33 -15.76 -65.84
C PRO A 324 57.28 -15.17 -66.89
N LEU A 325 58.51 -14.82 -66.49
CA LEU A 325 59.50 -14.26 -67.44
C LEU A 325 59.76 -15.21 -68.62
N SER A 326 59.71 -16.52 -68.38
CA SER A 326 59.82 -17.54 -69.42
C SER A 326 58.71 -17.47 -70.47
N ASP A 327 57.47 -17.22 -70.05
CA ASP A 327 56.31 -17.08 -70.95
C ASP A 327 56.41 -15.79 -71.79
N VAL A 328 56.88 -14.70 -71.18
CA VAL A 328 57.18 -13.46 -71.90
C VAL A 328 58.23 -13.68 -72.98
N VAL A 329 59.34 -14.35 -72.65
CA VAL A 329 60.41 -14.65 -73.61
C VAL A 329 59.93 -15.57 -74.72
N ALA A 330 59.18 -16.63 -74.38
CA ALA A 330 58.61 -17.57 -75.36
C ALA A 330 57.68 -16.85 -76.33
N TYR A 331 56.77 -16.03 -75.82
CA TYR A 331 55.84 -15.28 -76.67
C TYR A 331 56.58 -14.32 -77.62
N VAL A 332 57.60 -13.60 -77.12
CA VAL A 332 58.40 -12.70 -77.97
C VAL A 332 59.11 -13.47 -79.06
N ALA A 333 59.61 -14.67 -78.78
CA ALA A 333 60.20 -15.54 -79.79
C ALA A 333 59.17 -16.02 -80.83
N ASP A 334 57.96 -16.38 -80.40
CA ASP A 334 56.88 -16.86 -81.29
C ASP A 334 56.36 -15.79 -82.26
N GLN A 335 56.49 -14.50 -81.91
CA GLN A 335 56.08 -13.40 -82.79
C GLN A 335 57.11 -13.04 -83.85
N LEU A 336 58.29 -13.68 -83.87
CA LEU A 336 59.31 -13.40 -84.87
C LEU A 336 58.88 -13.91 -86.26
N PRO A 337 58.92 -13.08 -87.31
CA PRO A 337 58.71 -13.56 -88.67
C PRO A 337 59.88 -14.46 -89.10
N ALA A 338 59.63 -15.36 -90.05
CA ALA A 338 60.63 -16.32 -90.54
C ALA A 338 61.93 -15.68 -91.12
N GLY A 339 61.89 -14.38 -91.43
CA GLY A 339 63.03 -13.60 -91.88
C GLY A 339 63.86 -12.94 -90.76
N ALA A 340 63.48 -13.08 -89.49
CA ALA A 340 64.13 -12.41 -88.36
C ALA A 340 64.55 -13.39 -87.26
N TRP A 341 65.59 -13.03 -86.50
CA TRP A 341 66.06 -13.76 -85.34
C TRP A 341 66.53 -12.81 -84.24
N LEU A 342 66.42 -13.25 -82.98
CA LEU A 342 66.90 -12.48 -81.84
C LEU A 342 68.38 -12.79 -81.56
N THR A 343 69.13 -11.77 -81.21
CA THR A 343 70.53 -11.86 -80.75
C THR A 343 70.63 -11.65 -79.24
N GLY A 344 69.63 -11.01 -78.63
CA GLY A 344 69.56 -10.86 -77.18
C GLY A 344 68.19 -10.40 -76.73
N ILE A 345 67.74 -10.92 -75.59
CA ILE A 345 66.53 -10.49 -74.93
C ILE A 345 66.86 -10.14 -73.48
N GLY A 346 66.62 -8.88 -73.11
CA GLY A 346 66.76 -8.38 -71.75
C GLY A 346 65.39 -8.24 -71.12
N VAL A 347 65.06 -9.11 -70.16
CA VAL A 347 63.81 -9.02 -69.39
C VAL A 347 64.17 -8.85 -67.93
N GLU A 348 63.87 -7.68 -67.38
CA GLU A 348 64.02 -7.41 -65.95
C GLU A 348 62.68 -6.94 -65.39
N ARG A 349 62.37 -7.36 -64.16
CA ARG A 349 61.13 -6.95 -63.50
C ARG A 349 61.11 -5.43 -63.32
N GLY A 350 60.05 -4.80 -63.76
CA GLY A 350 59.87 -3.34 -63.66
C GLY A 350 60.61 -2.49 -64.67
N LYS A 351 61.42 -3.09 -65.55
CA LYS A 351 62.03 -2.40 -66.67
C LYS A 351 61.33 -2.79 -67.97
N ALA A 352 61.52 -1.96 -69.01
CA ALA A 352 61.07 -2.32 -70.34
C ALA A 352 61.84 -3.56 -70.82
N LEU A 353 61.12 -4.54 -71.35
CA LEU A 353 61.65 -5.61 -72.19
C LEU A 353 62.48 -4.97 -73.30
N GLN A 354 63.69 -5.47 -73.53
CA GLN A 354 64.52 -5.10 -74.66
C GLN A 354 64.76 -6.34 -75.52
N ALA A 355 64.27 -6.33 -76.76
CA ALA A 355 64.49 -7.39 -77.73
C ALA A 355 65.41 -6.87 -78.85
N ARG A 356 66.60 -7.44 -78.94
CA ARG A 356 67.60 -7.13 -79.97
C ARG A 356 67.68 -8.27 -80.95
N GLY A 357 67.74 -7.95 -82.24
CA GLY A 357 67.74 -8.96 -83.28
C GLY A 357 68.23 -8.45 -84.63
N MET A 358 68.17 -9.34 -85.61
CA MET A 358 68.48 -9.06 -87.00
C MET A 358 67.38 -9.62 -87.90
N ALA A 359 67.08 -8.94 -89.00
CA ALA A 359 66.07 -9.35 -89.96
C ALA A 359 66.58 -9.24 -91.40
N LYS A 360 66.05 -10.05 -92.32
CA LYS A 360 66.41 -9.98 -93.75
C LYS A 360 65.88 -8.73 -94.43
N THR A 361 64.73 -8.21 -93.99
CA THR A 361 64.11 -7.01 -94.53
C THR A 361 63.65 -6.06 -93.43
N SER A 362 63.50 -4.77 -93.76
CA SER A 362 62.87 -3.81 -92.83
C SER A 362 61.39 -4.12 -92.57
N GLY A 363 60.71 -4.73 -93.54
CA GLY A 363 59.31 -5.18 -93.41
C GLY A 363 59.12 -6.21 -92.30
N ASP A 364 60.05 -7.15 -92.16
CA ASP A 364 60.06 -8.14 -91.08
C ASP A 364 60.16 -7.47 -89.69
N VAL A 365 60.94 -6.39 -89.56
CA VAL A 365 61.04 -5.62 -88.30
C VAL A 365 59.73 -4.92 -87.98
N THR A 366 59.09 -4.29 -88.98
CA THR A 366 57.78 -3.65 -88.80
C THR A 366 56.70 -4.67 -88.42
N GLN A 367 56.71 -5.86 -89.06
CA GLN A 367 55.79 -6.95 -88.71
C GLN A 367 55.98 -7.40 -87.27
N PHE A 368 57.23 -7.57 -86.82
CA PHE A 368 57.54 -7.94 -85.43
C PHE A 368 57.06 -6.90 -84.42
N VAL A 369 57.33 -5.61 -84.66
CA VAL A 369 56.86 -4.50 -83.79
C VAL A 369 55.33 -4.46 -83.73
N ASN A 370 54.66 -4.62 -84.86
CA ASN A 370 53.19 -4.61 -84.92
C ASN A 370 52.59 -5.84 -84.22
N ALA A 371 53.19 -7.02 -84.38
CA ALA A 371 52.75 -8.25 -83.72
C ALA A 371 52.87 -8.16 -82.19
N LEU A 372 53.98 -7.57 -81.69
CA LEU A 372 54.14 -7.26 -80.27
C LEU A 372 53.14 -6.18 -79.81
N GLY A 373 52.92 -5.13 -80.62
CA GLY A 373 52.00 -4.03 -80.30
C GLY A 373 50.52 -4.42 -80.31
N ALA A 374 50.14 -5.42 -81.10
CA ALA A 374 48.79 -6.00 -81.09
C ALA A 374 48.54 -6.92 -79.88
N SER A 375 49.60 -7.37 -79.20
CA SER A 375 49.47 -8.24 -78.04
C SER A 375 49.04 -7.45 -76.80
N PRO A 376 47.99 -7.87 -76.08
CA PRO A 376 47.62 -7.25 -74.82
C PRO A 376 48.65 -7.48 -73.70
N ARG A 377 49.64 -8.36 -73.93
CA ARG A 377 50.72 -8.66 -72.97
C ARG A 377 51.78 -7.55 -72.91
N PHE A 378 51.84 -6.70 -73.92
CA PHE A 378 52.79 -5.61 -74.01
C PHE A 378 52.09 -4.28 -74.18
N ARG A 379 52.68 -3.22 -73.62
CA ARG A 379 52.31 -1.83 -73.89
C ARG A 379 53.54 -1.04 -74.24
N ASP A 380 53.34 0.14 -74.83
CA ASP A 380 54.42 1.06 -75.20
C ASP A 380 55.49 0.40 -76.07
N VAL A 381 55.07 -0.49 -76.99
CA VAL A 381 55.98 -1.16 -77.91
C VAL A 381 56.58 -0.12 -78.86
N LYS A 382 57.90 0.04 -78.84
CA LYS A 382 58.63 1.05 -79.60
C LYS A 382 59.85 0.43 -80.26
N LEU A 383 60.05 0.73 -81.54
CA LEU A 383 61.30 0.48 -82.21
C LEU A 383 62.30 1.57 -81.78
N VAL A 384 63.33 1.19 -81.04
CA VAL A 384 64.36 2.14 -80.58
C VAL A 384 65.30 2.49 -81.72
N PHE A 385 65.75 1.49 -82.48
CA PHE A 385 66.51 1.71 -83.71
C PHE A 385 66.36 0.52 -84.67
N ALA A 386 66.57 0.81 -85.96
CA ALA A 386 66.79 -0.18 -87.02
C ALA A 386 67.91 0.33 -87.94
N SER A 387 68.96 -0.45 -88.14
CA SER A 387 70.13 -0.09 -88.94
C SER A 387 70.43 -1.18 -89.96
N THR A 388 70.62 -0.80 -91.22
CA THR A 388 70.97 -1.73 -92.30
C THR A 388 72.47 -2.02 -92.27
N GLY A 389 72.83 -3.30 -92.29
CA GLY A 389 74.21 -3.77 -92.39
C GLY A 389 74.30 -4.95 -93.36
N THR A 390 75.50 -5.51 -93.48
CA THR A 390 75.76 -6.73 -94.25
C THR A 390 76.44 -7.75 -93.35
N ILE A 391 76.00 -9.01 -93.42
CA ILE A 391 76.71 -10.14 -92.82
C ILE A 391 77.16 -11.02 -93.97
N GLY A 392 78.46 -10.98 -94.27
CA GLY A 392 78.98 -11.48 -95.54
C GLY A 392 78.42 -10.66 -96.71
N ALA A 393 77.77 -11.31 -97.68
CA ALA A 393 77.15 -10.67 -98.85
C ALA A 393 75.63 -10.45 -98.71
N VAL A 394 75.01 -10.83 -97.58
CA VAL A 394 73.56 -10.73 -97.38
C VAL A 394 73.23 -9.45 -96.60
N PRO A 395 72.39 -8.55 -97.13
CA PRO A 395 71.92 -7.40 -96.38
C PRO A 395 71.00 -7.84 -95.24
N VAL A 396 71.21 -7.29 -94.05
CA VAL A 396 70.41 -7.55 -92.85
C VAL A 396 70.10 -6.22 -92.14
N VAL A 397 68.97 -6.15 -91.44
CA VAL A 397 68.58 -5.01 -90.61
C VAL A 397 68.73 -5.40 -89.15
N GLN A 398 69.68 -4.78 -88.45
CA GLN A 398 69.81 -4.91 -87.01
C GLN A 398 68.76 -4.04 -86.33
N PHE A 399 68.03 -4.58 -85.36
CA PHE A 399 66.97 -3.84 -84.68
C PHE A 399 67.02 -4.00 -83.15
N ASN A 400 66.45 -3.02 -82.45
CA ASN A 400 66.17 -3.09 -81.02
C ASN A 400 64.77 -2.57 -80.74
N VAL A 401 63.92 -3.43 -80.18
CA VAL A 401 62.54 -3.12 -79.80
C VAL A 401 62.44 -3.10 -78.30
N THR A 402 61.77 -2.09 -77.75
CA THR A 402 61.42 -2.02 -76.34
C THR A 402 59.94 -2.14 -76.13
N ALA A 403 59.53 -2.80 -75.05
CA ALA A 403 58.12 -2.93 -74.67
C ALA A 403 57.99 -3.04 -73.15
N VAL A 404 56.88 -2.59 -72.57
CA VAL A 404 56.61 -2.79 -71.14
C VAL A 404 55.69 -3.99 -70.99
N CYS A 405 56.12 -5.01 -70.24
CA CYS A 405 55.32 -6.20 -69.96
C CYS A 405 54.18 -5.84 -69.01
N VAL A 406 52.93 -6.04 -69.45
CA VAL A 406 51.73 -5.78 -68.63
C VAL A 406 51.60 -6.90 -67.60
N GLY A 407 51.52 -6.53 -66.31
CA GLY A 407 51.33 -7.48 -65.21
C GLY A 407 52.58 -7.90 -64.43
N ASN A 408 53.76 -7.34 -64.73
CA ASN A 408 55.01 -7.65 -64.02
C ASN A 408 55.50 -6.51 -63.09
N LEU A 409 54.59 -5.60 -62.73
CA LEU A 409 54.81 -4.51 -61.78
C LEU A 409 53.58 -4.37 -60.89
N PRO A 410 53.74 -4.26 -59.56
CA PRO A 410 52.77 -3.51 -58.77
C PRO A 410 52.91 -2.05 -59.23
N MET A 411 52.07 -1.60 -60.16
CA MET A 411 51.98 -0.17 -60.36
C MET A 411 51.46 0.43 -59.05
N PRO A 412 52.05 1.52 -58.53
CA PRO A 412 51.38 2.29 -57.50
C PRO A 412 49.97 2.57 -58.03
N ALA A 413 48.96 2.29 -57.20
CA ALA A 413 47.58 2.54 -57.58
C ALA A 413 47.51 3.96 -58.17
N PRO A 414 46.83 4.18 -59.31
CA PRO A 414 46.71 5.51 -59.89
C PRO A 414 46.30 6.46 -58.78
N GLU A 415 47.05 7.57 -58.62
CA GLU A 415 46.76 8.58 -57.60
C GLU A 415 45.26 8.86 -57.67
N LYS A 416 44.52 8.49 -56.61
CA LYS A 416 43.09 8.78 -56.54
C LYS A 416 42.98 10.29 -56.75
N PRO A 417 42.20 10.75 -57.73
CA PRO A 417 41.99 12.18 -57.91
C PRO A 417 41.52 12.72 -56.58
N THR A 418 42.30 13.65 -56.01
CA THR A 418 42.07 14.24 -54.70
C THR A 418 40.66 14.84 -54.72
N THR A 419 39.68 14.12 -54.18
CA THR A 419 38.31 14.60 -54.11
C THR A 419 38.33 15.85 -53.27
N ALA A 420 38.13 16.99 -53.93
CA ALA A 420 38.09 18.30 -53.33
C ALA A 420 37.22 18.26 -52.06
N THR A 421 37.83 18.72 -50.97
CA THR A 421 37.26 18.83 -49.63
C THR A 421 35.86 19.43 -49.69
N ALA A 422 34.83 18.59 -49.52
CA ALA A 422 33.46 19.04 -49.37
C ALA A 422 33.36 19.86 -48.07
N ARG A 423 33.30 21.19 -48.25
CA ARG A 423 33.10 22.19 -47.21
C ARG A 423 31.81 21.84 -46.46
N LYS A 424 31.94 21.40 -45.20
CA LYS A 424 30.82 21.14 -44.30
C LYS A 424 30.10 22.46 -44.02
N THR A 425 28.95 22.69 -44.67
CA THR A 425 28.07 23.80 -44.34
C THR A 425 27.40 23.48 -43.01
N THR A 426 27.84 24.14 -41.95
CA THR A 426 27.17 24.15 -40.65
C THR A 426 25.80 24.81 -40.82
N VAL A 427 24.74 24.01 -40.87
CA VAL A 427 23.37 24.53 -40.78
C VAL A 427 23.08 24.81 -39.30
N THR A 428 23.23 26.07 -38.92
CA THR A 428 22.75 26.61 -37.66
C THR A 428 21.24 26.71 -37.72
N THR A 429 20.52 25.71 -37.20
CA THR A 429 19.06 25.79 -37.04
C THR A 429 18.76 26.71 -35.85
N LYS A 430 18.43 27.97 -36.16
CA LYS A 430 17.94 28.97 -35.21
C LYS A 430 16.44 28.75 -35.03
N THR A 431 16.05 28.04 -33.98
CA THR A 431 14.64 27.88 -33.60
C THR A 431 14.16 29.15 -32.90
N THR A 432 13.62 30.08 -33.68
CA THR A 432 12.73 31.14 -33.21
C THR A 432 11.30 30.65 -33.41
N GLY A 433 10.57 30.47 -32.32
CA GLY A 433 9.13 30.20 -32.31
C GLY A 433 8.52 30.85 -31.07
N ALA A 434 7.88 31.99 -31.30
CA ALA A 434 7.10 32.74 -30.33
C ALA A 434 5.62 32.33 -30.41
N ALA A 435 4.91 32.57 -29.30
CA ALA A 435 3.48 32.85 -29.17
C ALA A 435 2.47 31.74 -29.55
N GLN A 436 1.85 31.14 -28.53
CA GLN A 436 0.51 31.55 -28.06
C GLN A 436 0.40 31.32 -26.55
#